data_AF-A0AAV8XHB9-F1
#
_entry.id   AF-A0AAV8XHB9-F1
#
_cell.length_a   1.000
_cell.length_b   1.000
_cell.length_c   1.000
_cell.angle_alpha   90.00
_cell.angle_beta   90.00
_cell.angle_gamma   90.00
#
_symmetry.space_group_name_H-M   'P 1'
#
loop_
_entity.id
_entity.type
_entity.pdbx_description
1 polymer ?
#
loop_
_entity_poly.entity_id
_entity_poly.type
_entity_poly.pdbx_seq_one_letter_code
_entity_poly.pdbx_strand_id
1 'polypeptide(L)'
;MPRKAKEAGISLQPVINLSDMKNYKIPDWVNITLGHSELSRDHLVNLSKQYNKNFTGGYLFVSFSWEASYFLPFLQQKFVNNGGRIVIKEIQDFDELAYYDVIVNCTGIQSRQLAGNKI
;
A
#
# COMPACT_ATOMS: atom_id res chain seq x y z
N MET A 1 6.82 -18.86 16.96
CA MET A 1 6.18 -18.26 15.76
C MET A 1 7.19 -17.42 14.95
N PRO A 2 8.07 -17.98 14.11
CA PRO A 2 8.90 -17.13 13.24
C PRO A 2 8.70 -17.40 11.73
N ARG A 3 8.83 -16.32 10.93
CA ARG A 3 9.10 -16.23 9.46
C ARG A 3 7.98 -16.03 8.43
N LYS A 4 6.70 -15.92 8.76
CA LYS A 4 5.68 -15.54 7.74
C LYS A 4 5.91 -14.17 7.12
N ALA A 5 6.47 -13.20 7.88
CA ALA A 5 6.73 -11.86 7.35
C ALA A 5 7.76 -11.87 6.22
N LYS A 6 8.87 -12.60 6.38
CA LYS A 6 9.92 -12.69 5.35
C LYS A 6 9.40 -13.39 4.09
N GLU A 7 8.66 -14.49 4.25
CA GLU A 7 8.05 -15.22 3.14
C GLU A 7 7.05 -14.36 2.37
N ALA A 8 6.30 -13.52 3.08
CA ALA A 8 5.36 -12.56 2.53
C ALA A 8 6.04 -11.31 1.94
N GLY A 9 7.37 -11.18 2.00
CA GLY A 9 8.10 -9.98 1.58
C GLY A 9 7.78 -8.73 2.40
N ILE A 10 7.31 -8.90 3.64
CA ILE A 10 6.95 -7.81 4.55
C ILE A 10 8.14 -7.43 5.42
N SER A 11 8.43 -6.14 5.50
CA SER A 11 9.46 -5.60 6.39
C SER A 11 9.01 -4.29 7.05
N LEU A 12 9.63 -3.96 8.19
CA LEU A 12 9.49 -2.64 8.79
C LEU A 12 10.52 -1.71 8.16
N GLN A 13 10.09 -0.51 7.76
CA GLN A 13 10.94 0.51 7.16
C GLN A 13 10.78 1.82 7.92
N PRO A 14 11.87 2.42 8.41
CA PRO A 14 11.85 3.79 8.89
C PRO A 14 11.62 4.73 7.70
N VAL A 15 10.74 5.70 7.88
CA VAL A 15 10.39 6.70 6.87
C VAL A 15 10.64 8.08 7.47
N ILE A 16 11.32 8.92 6.70
CA ILE A 16 11.42 10.36 6.95
C ILE A 16 10.73 11.04 5.78
N ASN A 17 9.73 11.87 6.06
CA ASN A 17 9.07 12.71 5.07
C ASN A 17 9.43 14.17 5.33
N LEU A 18 9.88 14.85 4.29
CA LEU A 18 10.30 16.26 4.33
C LEU A 18 9.42 17.08 3.38
N SER A 19 9.08 18.28 3.81
CA SER A 19 8.26 19.22 3.04
C SER A 19 8.90 20.60 3.01
N ASP A 20 8.75 21.28 1.88
CA ASP A 20 9.08 22.70 1.66
C ASP A 20 7.81 23.56 1.53
N MET A 21 6.62 22.99 1.79
CA MET A 21 5.37 23.72 1.69
C MET A 21 5.26 24.75 2.82
N LYS A 22 4.93 26.00 2.48
CA LYS A 22 4.75 27.08 3.47
C LYS A 22 3.73 26.76 4.56
N ASN A 23 2.68 26.01 4.22
CA ASN A 23 1.61 25.61 5.13
C ASN A 23 1.72 24.11 5.49
N TYR A 24 2.93 23.65 5.77
CA TYR A 24 3.16 22.28 6.22
C TYR A 24 2.29 21.96 7.45
N LYS A 25 1.64 20.81 7.39
CA LYS A 25 0.96 20.17 8.51
C LYS A 25 1.26 18.68 8.45
N ILE A 26 1.46 18.07 9.60
CA ILE A 26 1.56 16.62 9.69
C ILE A 26 0.22 15.99 9.25
N PRO A 27 0.22 15.00 8.34
CA PRO A 27 -1.02 14.32 7.98
C PRO A 27 -1.62 13.55 9.15
N ASP A 28 -2.96 13.52 9.24
CA ASP A 28 -3.65 12.86 10.36
C ASP A 28 -3.29 11.38 10.49
N TRP A 29 -3.12 10.67 9.38
CA TRP A 29 -2.78 9.23 9.38
C TRP A 29 -1.42 8.91 10.01
N VAL A 30 -0.55 9.88 10.25
CA VAL A 30 0.75 9.63 10.88
C VAL A 30 0.56 9.13 12.32
N ASN A 31 -0.51 9.53 13.00
CA ASN A 31 -0.76 9.14 14.39
C ASN A 31 -1.01 7.64 14.59
N ILE A 32 -1.48 6.91 13.56
CA ILE A 32 -1.69 5.46 13.60
C ILE A 32 -0.41 4.67 13.27
N THR A 33 0.66 5.35 12.88
CA THR A 33 1.94 4.71 12.54
C THR A 33 2.82 4.50 13.78
N LEU A 34 3.77 3.57 13.66
CA LEU A 34 4.63 3.17 14.77
C LEU A 34 5.74 4.20 15.00
N GLY A 35 5.89 4.64 16.26
CA GLY A 35 7.01 5.50 16.67
C GLY A 35 7.06 6.84 15.94
N HIS A 36 5.90 7.41 15.59
CA HIS A 36 5.87 8.66 14.85
C HIS A 36 6.37 9.84 15.69
N SER A 37 7.03 10.80 15.05
CA SER A 37 7.35 12.08 15.66
C SER A 37 7.55 13.16 14.59
N GLU A 38 7.28 14.41 14.95
CA GLU A 38 7.65 15.56 14.12
C GLU A 38 9.17 15.82 14.23
N LEU A 39 9.78 16.30 13.15
CA LEU A 39 11.19 16.67 13.16
C LEU A 39 11.40 18.00 13.90
N SER A 40 12.41 18.04 14.75
CA SER A 40 12.83 19.28 15.41
C SER A 40 13.36 20.30 14.39
N ARG A 41 13.31 21.59 14.77
CA ARG A 41 13.88 22.68 13.95
C ARG A 41 15.35 22.45 13.62
N ASP A 42 16.14 21.98 14.59
CA ASP A 42 17.58 21.73 14.38
C ASP A 42 17.83 20.61 13.36
N HIS A 43 17.05 19.53 13.42
CA HIS A 43 17.10 18.47 12.41
C HIS A 43 16.71 18.99 11.02
N LEU A 44 15.64 19.79 10.93
CA LEU A 44 15.21 20.38 9.66
C LEU A 44 16.27 21.32 9.06
N VAL A 45 16.94 22.14 9.89
CA VAL A 45 18.03 23.02 9.45
C VAL A 45 19.20 22.20 8.92
N ASN A 46 19.58 21.13 9.62
CA ASN A 46 20.67 20.26 9.18
C ASN A 46 20.37 19.56 7.85
N LEU A 47 19.16 19.00 7.71
CA LEU A 47 18.72 18.36 6.46
C LEU A 47 18.60 19.40 5.34
N SER A 48 18.16 20.62 5.64
CA SER A 48 18.06 21.69 4.64
C SER A 48 19.43 22.06 4.06
N LYS A 49 20.46 22.13 4.91
CA LYS A 49 21.85 22.32 4.49
C LYS A 49 22.35 21.14 3.66
N GLN A 50 22.09 19.91 4.12
CA GLN A 50 22.56 18.69 3.46
C GLN A 50 22.01 18.54 2.04
N TYR A 51 20.73 18.82 1.84
CA TYR A 51 20.05 18.68 0.55
C TYR A 51 19.98 19.97 -0.26
N ASN A 52 20.62 21.05 0.21
CA ASN A 52 20.57 22.39 -0.40
C ASN A 52 19.13 22.83 -0.75
N LYS A 53 18.20 22.61 0.19
CA LYS A 53 16.76 22.85 0.02
C LYS A 53 16.16 23.35 1.33
N ASN A 54 15.29 24.36 1.27
CA ASN A 54 14.66 24.91 2.47
C ASN A 54 13.44 24.08 2.87
N PHE A 55 13.62 23.14 3.80
CA PHE A 55 12.49 22.40 4.37
C PHE A 55 11.77 23.22 5.44
N THR A 56 10.45 23.27 5.33
CA THR A 56 9.56 23.99 6.25
C THR A 56 8.99 23.06 7.33
N GLY A 57 9.09 21.75 7.14
CA GLY A 57 8.62 20.75 8.09
C GLY A 57 8.93 19.32 7.67
N GLY A 58 8.63 18.39 8.56
CA GLY A 58 8.81 16.97 8.28
C GLY A 58 8.51 16.11 9.50
N TYR A 59 8.34 14.82 9.25
CA TYR A 59 7.98 13.84 10.26
C TYR A 59 8.68 12.52 9.97
N LEU A 60 8.88 11.73 11.03
CA LEU A 60 9.39 10.38 10.95
C LEU A 60 8.36 9.40 11.50
N PHE A 61 8.39 8.18 10.99
CA PHE A 61 7.59 7.06 11.48
C PHE A 61 8.18 5.75 10.97
N VAL A 62 7.73 4.63 11.53
CA VAL A 62 8.02 3.29 11.00
C VAL A 62 6.77 2.75 10.31
N SER A 63 6.92 2.36 9.04
CA SER A 63 5.86 1.77 8.23
C SER A 63 6.14 0.30 7.92
N PHE A 64 5.11 -0.42 7.47
CA PHE A 64 5.29 -1.70 6.81
C PHE A 64 5.49 -1.48 5.32
N SER A 65 6.56 -2.04 4.76
CA SER A 65 6.68 -2.22 3.32
C SER A 65 6.39 -3.68 2.96
N TRP A 66 5.93 -3.88 1.73
CA TRP A 66 5.78 -5.22 1.18
C TRP A 66 6.18 -5.22 -0.30
N GLU A 67 6.81 -6.32 -0.71
CA GLU A 67 7.21 -6.53 -2.11
C GLU A 67 6.14 -7.38 -2.82
N ALA A 68 5.52 -6.83 -3.85
CA ALA A 68 4.39 -7.49 -4.51
C ALA A 68 4.76 -8.84 -5.16
N SER A 69 5.99 -8.95 -5.67
CA SER A 69 6.55 -10.19 -6.21
C SER A 69 6.64 -11.34 -5.21
N TYR A 70 6.65 -11.05 -3.90
CA TYR A 70 6.63 -12.04 -2.83
C TYR A 70 5.24 -12.18 -2.20
N PHE A 71 4.59 -11.05 -1.95
CA PHE A 71 3.32 -11.04 -1.24
C PHE A 71 2.18 -11.66 -2.05
N LEU A 72 2.11 -11.40 -3.36
CA LEU A 72 1.06 -11.97 -4.20
C LEU A 72 1.16 -13.50 -4.29
N PRO A 73 2.33 -14.12 -4.59
CA PRO A 73 2.47 -15.58 -4.51
C PRO A 73 2.16 -16.15 -3.13
N PHE A 74 2.58 -15.47 -2.05
CA PHE A 74 2.25 -15.89 -0.68
C PHE A 74 0.73 -15.94 -0.44
N LEU A 75 -0.01 -14.93 -0.88
CA LEU A 75 -1.48 -14.91 -0.78
C LEU A 75 -2.15 -15.94 -1.70
N GLN A 76 -1.65 -16.13 -2.93
CA GLN A 76 -2.14 -17.17 -3.86
C GLN A 76 -1.98 -18.57 -3.26
N GLN A 77 -0.81 -18.87 -2.68
CA GLN A 77 -0.57 -20.16 -2.05
C GLN A 77 -1.51 -20.37 -0.86
N LYS A 78 -1.72 -19.32 -0.04
CA LYS A 78 -2.68 -19.38 1.06
C LYS A 78 -4.11 -19.62 0.55
N PHE A 79 -4.51 -18.99 -0.55
CA PHE A 79 -5.82 -19.18 -1.16
C PHE A 79 -6.01 -20.62 -1.64
N VAL A 80 -5.06 -21.16 -2.41
CA VAL A 80 -5.11 -22.54 -2.93
C VAL A 80 -5.09 -23.58 -1.80
N ASN A 81 -4.26 -23.37 -0.77
CA ASN A 81 -4.19 -24.28 0.38
C ASN A 81 -5.50 -24.34 1.19
N ASN A 82 -6.37 -23.33 1.07
CA ASN A 82 -7.69 -23.32 1.68
C ASN A 82 -8.79 -23.81 0.72
N GLY A 83 -8.43 -24.48 -0.38
CA GLY A 83 -9.38 -25.05 -1.35
C GLY A 83 -9.78 -24.10 -2.47
N GLY A 84 -9.22 -22.90 -2.53
CA GLY A 84 -9.43 -21.97 -3.64
C GLY A 84 -8.87 -22.51 -4.95
N ARG A 85 -9.47 -22.10 -6.07
CA ARG A 85 -9.01 -22.44 -7.43
C ARG A 85 -8.70 -21.18 -8.21
N ILE A 86 -7.55 -21.15 -8.88
CA ILE A 86 -7.14 -20.03 -9.73
C ILE A 86 -7.37 -20.44 -11.18
N VAL A 87 -8.16 -19.65 -11.90
CA VAL A 87 -8.45 -19.85 -13.33
C VAL A 87 -7.96 -18.62 -14.09
N ILE A 88 -7.10 -18.83 -15.08
CA ILE A 88 -6.65 -17.76 -15.98
C ILE A 88 -7.71 -17.64 -17.08
N LYS A 89 -8.55 -16.61 -16.97
CA LYS A 89 -9.61 -16.32 -17.93
C LYS A 89 -9.86 -14.81 -17.98
N GLU A 90 -10.10 -14.28 -19.18
CA GLU A 90 -10.65 -12.94 -19.37
C GLU A 90 -12.18 -13.02 -19.30
N ILE A 91 -12.80 -12.12 -18.53
CA ILE A 91 -14.25 -12.04 -18.36
C ILE A 91 -14.74 -10.78 -19.05
N GLN A 92 -15.62 -10.91 -20.04
CA GLN A 92 -16.18 -9.80 -20.80
C GLN A 92 -17.55 -9.39 -20.25
N ASP A 93 -18.28 -10.33 -19.63
CA ASP A 93 -19.60 -10.09 -19.04
C ASP A 93 -19.81 -10.95 -17.78
N PHE A 94 -20.54 -10.45 -16.78
CA PHE A 94 -20.82 -11.19 -15.55
C PHE A 94 -21.73 -12.39 -15.77
N ASP A 95 -22.52 -12.41 -16.84
CA ASP A 95 -23.34 -13.57 -17.22
C ASP A 95 -22.49 -14.82 -17.46
N GLU A 96 -21.21 -14.66 -17.84
CA GLU A 96 -20.24 -15.77 -17.95
C GLU A 96 -19.94 -16.45 -16.61
N LEU A 97 -20.34 -15.85 -15.48
CA LEU A 97 -20.13 -16.31 -14.12
C LEU A 97 -21.47 -16.59 -13.40
N ALA A 98 -22.59 -16.62 -14.11
CA ALA A 98 -23.94 -16.78 -13.54
C ALA A 98 -24.17 -18.10 -12.76
N TYR A 99 -23.26 -19.06 -12.89
CA TYR A 99 -23.27 -20.32 -12.14
C TYR A 99 -22.69 -20.20 -10.72
N TYR A 100 -22.16 -19.04 -10.34
CA TYR A 100 -21.77 -18.73 -8.96
C TYR A 100 -22.87 -17.94 -8.24
N ASP A 101 -23.05 -18.19 -6.94
CA ASP A 101 -24.04 -17.48 -6.13
C ASP A 101 -23.68 -16.00 -5.89
N VAL A 102 -22.37 -15.71 -5.82
CA VAL A 102 -21.84 -14.36 -5.51
C VAL A 102 -20.62 -14.07 -6.35
N ILE A 103 -20.58 -12.87 -6.93
CA ILE A 103 -19.43 -12.33 -7.65
C ILE A 103 -18.82 -11.18 -6.83
N VAL A 104 -17.54 -11.31 -6.48
CA VAL A 104 -16.76 -10.21 -5.88
C VAL A 104 -15.91 -9.57 -6.98
N ASN A 105 -16.32 -8.38 -7.45
CA ASN A 105 -15.62 -7.69 -8.51
C ASN A 105 -14.40 -6.91 -7.97
N CYS A 106 -13.20 -7.45 -8.20
CA CYS A 106 -11.91 -6.82 -7.87
C CYS A 106 -11.07 -6.48 -9.13
N THR A 107 -11.73 -6.15 -10.25
CA THR A 107 -11.05 -5.88 -11.55
C THR A 107 -10.36 -4.51 -11.63
N GLY A 108 -10.33 -3.74 -10.53
CA GLY A 108 -9.60 -2.48 -10.45
C GLY A 108 -10.06 -1.46 -11.48
N ILE A 109 -9.12 -0.89 -12.23
CA ILE A 109 -9.38 0.17 -13.23
C ILE A 109 -10.33 -0.34 -14.33
N GLN A 110 -10.23 -1.61 -14.71
CA GLN A 110 -11.03 -2.25 -15.75
C GLN A 110 -12.49 -2.48 -15.33
N SER A 111 -12.83 -2.29 -14.04
CA SER A 111 -14.21 -2.43 -13.57
C SER A 111 -15.19 -1.52 -14.30
N ARG A 112 -14.74 -0.39 -14.87
CA ARG A 112 -15.60 0.48 -15.67
C ARG A 112 -16.12 -0.21 -16.94
N GLN A 113 -15.33 -1.07 -17.56
CA GLN A 113 -15.74 -1.79 -18.77
C GLN A 113 -16.72 -2.92 -18.44
N LEU A 114 -16.51 -3.59 -17.30
CA LEU A 114 -17.30 -4.77 -16.90
C LEU A 114 -18.58 -4.43 -16.14
N ALA A 115 -18.56 -3.38 -15.31
CA ALA A 115 -19.67 -2.99 -14.42
C ALA A 115 -20.18 -1.57 -14.66
N GLY A 116 -19.58 -0.82 -15.60
CA GLY A 116 -20.08 0.49 -15.96
C GLY A 116 -21.39 0.39 -16.74
N ASN A 117 -22.27 1.37 -16.56
CA ASN A 117 -23.44 1.49 -17.43
C ASN A 117 -22.96 1.61 -18.87
N LYS A 118 -23.41 0.70 -19.74
CA LYS A 118 -23.30 0.86 -21.19
C LYS A 118 -24.10 2.12 -21.54
N ILE A 119 -23.42 3.17 -22.03
CA ILE A 119 -24.05 4.45 -22.42
C ILE A 119 -24.98 4.21 -23.61
#